data_AF-A0A377WLZ5-F1
#
_entry.id   AF-A0A377WLZ5-F1
#
_cell.length_a   1.000
_cell.length_b   1.000
_cell.length_c   1.000
_cell.angle_alpha   90.00
_cell.angle_beta   90.00
_cell.angle_gamma   90.00
#
_symmetry.space_group_name_H-M   'P 1'
#
loop_
_entity.id
_entity.type
_entity.pdbx_description
1 polymer ?
#
loop_
_entity_poly.entity_id
_entity_poly.type
_entity_poly.pdbx_seq_one_letter_code
_entity_poly.pdbx_strand_id
1 'polypeptide(L)'
;MSFVWGDNVNYLQKRYNALQQTTLFQGMKFSTDHAQIKQWAPLVMEGRDPQQKVAATWTPVGTDVNYGEITRQLIGSLKKNNHFTLQTSSEVTDFKRNADNSWHVTIKNVQSGEAQTIDAKYVFIGAGGGALKLLQKTGIPEADNYAGFPVGGSFLMTENPAVTAQHLEKVYGQASVGAPPMSVPHLDARYLDGKRVVLFGPFATFSTKFLKNGSFFDLLSTTTTNNVLPMTHVGLDNFDLVKYLVSQVMLSDDDRFAALKEYYPDARKEDWKLIQAGQRVQIIKKDAEKGGVLKLGTEVVVDQQKTISALLGASPGASTAAPITLNVLKQMFPQQFNSPEWQSRIHAIVPSYGQKLNGNVALTPAGLG
;
A
#
# COMPACT_ATOMS: atom_id res chain seq x y z
N MET A 1 2.86 17.09 -2.87
CA MET A 1 2.05 18.09 -3.60
C MET A 1 0.84 17.41 -4.24
N SER A 2 -0.31 18.08 -4.31
CA SER A 2 -1.40 17.70 -5.23
C SER A 2 -1.48 18.72 -6.34
N PHE A 3 -1.69 18.27 -7.58
CA PHE A 3 -1.77 19.13 -8.77
C PHE A 3 -2.98 18.76 -9.62
N VAL A 4 -3.71 19.75 -10.09
CA VAL A 4 -4.87 19.57 -10.95
C VAL A 4 -4.93 20.66 -12.02
N TRP A 5 -5.66 20.38 -13.10
CA TRP A 5 -5.93 21.32 -14.18
C TRP A 5 -7.39 21.26 -14.62
N GLY A 6 -7.82 22.26 -15.40
CA GLY A 6 -9.18 22.36 -15.94
C GLY A 6 -10.24 22.50 -14.83
N ASP A 7 -11.31 21.73 -14.93
CA ASP A 7 -12.48 21.84 -14.04
C ASP A 7 -12.20 21.41 -12.59
N ASN A 8 -11.09 20.70 -12.38
CA ASN A 8 -10.68 20.18 -11.07
C ASN A 8 -10.12 21.26 -10.13
N VAL A 9 -9.80 22.45 -10.63
CA VAL A 9 -9.27 23.57 -9.82
C VAL A 9 -10.22 23.92 -8.67
N ASN A 10 -11.52 24.00 -8.95
CA ASN A 10 -12.53 24.32 -7.94
C ASN A 10 -12.64 23.22 -6.88
N TYR A 11 -12.48 21.95 -7.27
CA TYR A 11 -12.47 20.84 -6.34
C TYR A 11 -11.27 20.94 -5.38
N LEU A 12 -10.06 21.18 -5.91
CA LEU A 12 -8.87 21.27 -5.08
C LEU A 12 -8.93 22.47 -4.12
N GLN A 13 -9.47 23.61 -4.54
CA GLN A 13 -9.69 24.76 -3.66
C GLN A 13 -10.64 24.43 -2.50
N LYS A 14 -11.78 23.79 -2.79
CA LYS A 14 -12.74 23.36 -1.75
C LYS A 14 -12.10 22.38 -0.77
N ARG A 15 -11.34 21.40 -1.29
CA ARG A 15 -10.61 20.43 -0.49
C ARG A 15 -9.57 21.11 0.40
N TYR A 16 -8.81 22.07 -0.14
CA TYR A 16 -7.85 22.87 0.63
C TYR A 16 -8.57 23.59 1.79
N ASN A 17 -9.65 24.33 1.51
CA ASN A 17 -10.39 25.07 2.52
C ASN A 17 -10.93 24.16 3.65
N ALA A 18 -11.39 22.96 3.30
CA ALA A 18 -11.82 21.96 4.27
C ALA A 18 -10.65 21.43 5.12
N LEU A 19 -9.50 21.15 4.51
CA LEU A 19 -8.32 20.66 5.23
C LEU A 19 -7.73 21.73 6.16
N GLN A 20 -7.83 23.02 5.82
CA GLN A 20 -7.37 24.11 6.69
C GLN A 20 -8.12 24.17 8.05
N GLN A 21 -9.30 23.57 8.15
CA GLN A 21 -10.03 23.43 9.42
C GLN A 21 -9.42 22.37 10.36
N THR A 22 -8.42 21.63 9.89
CA THR A 22 -7.74 20.58 10.65
C THR A 22 -6.33 21.04 10.99
N THR A 23 -5.95 21.00 12.27
CA THR A 23 -4.65 21.49 12.75
C THR A 23 -3.46 20.79 12.07
N LEU A 24 -3.65 19.55 11.61
CA LEU A 24 -2.64 18.77 10.90
C LEU A 24 -2.24 19.37 9.54
N PHE A 25 -3.14 20.10 8.87
CA PHE A 25 -2.91 20.56 7.49
C PHE A 25 -2.71 22.08 7.36
N GLN A 26 -2.64 22.82 8.48
CA GLN A 26 -2.50 24.28 8.47
C GLN A 26 -1.20 24.79 7.82
N GLY A 27 -0.16 23.94 7.76
CA GLY A 27 1.09 24.26 7.06
C GLY A 27 1.04 24.09 5.54
N MET A 28 -0.03 23.52 4.99
CA MET A 28 -0.20 23.31 3.55
C MET A 28 -0.50 24.64 2.85
N LYS A 29 0.13 24.88 1.71
CA LYS A 29 -0.07 26.04 0.84
C LYS A 29 -0.98 25.68 -0.33
N PHE A 30 -1.62 26.69 -0.93
CA PHE A 30 -2.42 26.57 -2.14
C PHE A 30 -2.03 27.68 -3.14
N SER A 31 -2.01 27.37 -4.44
CA SER A 31 -1.81 28.37 -5.49
C SER A 31 -2.53 27.97 -6.78
N THR A 32 -3.02 28.97 -7.51
CA THR A 32 -3.41 28.90 -8.93
C THR A 32 -2.46 29.70 -9.83
N ASP A 33 -1.47 30.38 -9.24
CA ASP A 33 -0.46 31.12 -9.99
C ASP A 33 0.58 30.15 -10.57
N HIS A 34 0.73 30.20 -11.90
CA HIS A 34 1.68 29.38 -12.65
C HIS A 34 3.11 29.59 -12.19
N ALA A 35 3.52 30.83 -11.90
CA ALA A 35 4.88 31.12 -11.48
C ALA A 35 5.19 30.49 -10.11
N GLN A 36 4.27 30.65 -9.15
CA GLN A 36 4.38 30.01 -7.84
C GLN A 36 4.40 28.48 -7.92
N ILE A 37 3.56 27.86 -8.76
CA ILE A 37 3.55 26.39 -8.92
C ILE A 37 4.83 25.91 -9.61
N LYS A 38 5.35 26.67 -10.59
CA LYS A 38 6.62 26.35 -11.27
C LYS A 38 7.79 26.33 -10.28
N GLN A 39 7.79 27.21 -9.27
CA GLN A 39 8.81 27.17 -8.21
C GLN A 39 8.76 25.88 -7.39
N TRP A 40 7.58 25.29 -7.19
CA TRP A 40 7.43 24.03 -6.46
C TRP A 40 7.77 22.82 -7.33
N ALA A 41 7.24 22.76 -8.55
CA ALA A 41 7.40 21.62 -9.45
C ALA A 41 7.69 22.10 -10.89
N PRO A 42 8.96 22.42 -11.21
CA PRO A 42 9.34 22.95 -12.53
C PRO A 42 8.91 22.06 -13.69
N LEU A 43 9.19 20.75 -13.61
CA LEU A 43 8.84 19.79 -14.67
C LEU A 43 7.33 19.75 -14.97
N VAL A 44 6.49 20.07 -13.99
CA VAL A 44 5.04 20.00 -14.15
C VAL A 44 4.48 21.20 -14.91
N MET A 45 5.17 22.34 -14.80
CA MET A 45 4.73 23.63 -15.33
C MET A 45 5.48 24.08 -16.59
N GLU A 46 6.70 23.60 -16.81
CA GLU A 46 7.47 23.92 -18.01
C GLU A 46 6.83 23.28 -19.26
N GLY A 47 6.78 24.04 -20.36
CA GLY A 47 6.08 23.64 -21.59
C GLY A 47 4.55 23.70 -21.51
N ARG A 48 3.97 24.05 -20.35
CA ARG A 48 2.51 24.13 -20.17
C ARG A 48 1.94 25.46 -20.71
N ASP A 49 0.74 25.40 -21.29
CA ASP A 49 0.01 26.57 -21.75
C ASP A 49 -0.28 27.55 -20.58
N PRO A 50 0.19 28.81 -20.63
CA PRO A 50 -0.07 29.80 -19.59
C PRO A 50 -1.56 30.13 -19.38
N GLN A 51 -2.42 29.86 -20.37
CA GLN A 51 -3.87 30.05 -20.26
C GLN A 51 -4.58 28.86 -19.63
N GLN A 52 -3.90 27.72 -19.47
CA GLN A 52 -4.49 26.55 -18.83
C GLN A 52 -4.79 26.83 -17.36
N LYS A 53 -6.03 26.58 -16.94
CA LYS A 53 -6.39 26.62 -15.52
C LYS A 53 -5.67 25.50 -14.78
N VAL A 54 -4.91 25.84 -13.76
CA VAL A 54 -4.18 24.91 -12.90
C VAL A 54 -4.33 25.29 -11.43
N ALA A 55 -4.15 24.32 -10.54
CA ALA A 55 -4.04 24.56 -9.11
C ALA A 55 -3.14 23.51 -8.47
N ALA A 56 -2.45 23.91 -7.40
CA ALA A 56 -1.67 22.99 -6.58
C ALA A 56 -1.85 23.25 -5.09
N THR A 57 -1.80 22.18 -4.31
CA THR A 57 -1.50 22.24 -2.88
C THR A 57 -0.11 21.69 -2.60
N TRP A 58 0.66 22.38 -1.76
CA TRP A 58 2.06 22.02 -1.49
C TRP A 58 2.38 22.09 0.00
N THR A 59 3.25 21.20 0.46
CA THR A 59 3.70 21.15 1.85
C THR A 59 5.20 20.86 1.88
N PRO A 60 6.00 21.62 2.66
CA PRO A 60 7.44 21.42 2.75
C PRO A 60 7.83 20.22 3.63
N VAL A 61 6.91 19.68 4.42
CA VAL A 61 7.21 18.67 5.46
C VAL A 61 7.11 17.23 4.96
N GLY A 62 6.72 17.04 3.70
CA GLY A 62 6.68 15.72 3.08
C GLY A 62 8.08 15.14 2.89
N THR A 63 8.22 13.83 3.08
CA THR A 63 9.48 13.11 2.83
C THR A 63 9.24 11.84 2.01
N ASP A 64 10.28 11.40 1.30
CA ASP A 64 10.29 10.08 0.68
C ASP A 64 10.78 9.02 1.67
N VAL A 65 10.24 7.81 1.52
CA VAL A 65 10.56 6.69 2.39
C VAL A 65 10.95 5.50 1.54
N ASN A 66 12.22 5.09 1.66
CA ASN A 66 12.67 3.82 1.12
C ASN A 66 12.29 2.68 2.07
N TYR A 67 11.14 2.05 1.81
CA TYR A 67 10.65 0.95 2.63
C TYR A 67 11.57 -0.27 2.65
N GLY A 68 12.29 -0.54 1.56
CA GLY A 68 13.28 -1.63 1.53
C GLY A 68 14.40 -1.38 2.54
N GLU A 69 14.87 -0.13 2.61
CA GLU A 69 15.90 0.27 3.57
C GLU A 69 15.41 0.29 5.01
N ILE A 70 14.21 0.84 5.26
CA ILE A 70 13.57 0.78 6.59
C ILE A 70 13.45 -0.68 7.06
N THR A 71 13.00 -1.59 6.19
CA THR A 71 12.90 -3.02 6.54
C THR A 71 14.27 -3.58 6.93
N ARG A 72 15.34 -3.29 6.18
CA ARG A 72 16.70 -3.76 6.53
C ARG A 72 17.18 -3.22 7.86
N GLN A 73 16.94 -1.94 8.15
CA GLN A 73 17.32 -1.33 9.43
C GLN A 73 16.53 -1.90 10.61
N LEU A 74 15.21 -2.08 10.46
CA LEU A 74 14.37 -2.68 11.49
C LEU A 74 14.80 -4.13 11.79
N ILE A 75 15.01 -4.94 10.75
CA ILE A 75 15.50 -6.32 10.90
C ILE A 75 16.92 -6.33 11.48
N GLY A 76 17.80 -5.41 11.05
CA GLY A 76 19.14 -5.26 11.59
C GLY A 76 19.14 -4.92 13.08
N SER A 77 18.18 -4.11 13.54
CA SER A 77 17.96 -3.82 14.95
C SER A 77 17.48 -5.07 15.71
N LEU A 78 16.50 -5.80 15.16
CA LEU A 78 15.98 -7.03 15.77
C LEU A 78 17.06 -8.12 15.92
N LYS A 79 17.96 -8.24 14.95
CA LYS A 79 19.11 -9.17 15.00
C LYS A 79 20.07 -8.91 16.16
N LYS A 80 20.04 -7.75 16.81
CA LYS A 80 20.83 -7.47 18.01
C LYS A 80 20.27 -8.15 19.27
N ASN A 81 19.04 -8.68 19.20
CA ASN A 81 18.41 -9.40 20.30
C ASN A 81 18.63 -10.91 20.14
N ASN A 82 19.19 -11.56 21.17
CA ASN A 82 19.46 -13.00 21.18
C ASN A 82 18.19 -13.88 21.14
N HIS A 83 17.00 -13.30 21.32
CA HIS A 83 15.71 -13.98 21.21
C HIS A 83 15.06 -13.83 19.82
N PHE A 84 15.78 -13.28 18.84
CA PHE A 84 15.30 -13.12 17.48
C PHE A 84 16.15 -13.93 16.50
N THR A 85 15.48 -14.77 15.71
CA THR A 85 16.10 -15.53 14.62
C THR A 85 15.46 -15.11 13.29
N LEU A 86 16.30 -14.80 12.30
CA LEU A 86 15.85 -14.56 10.93
C LEU A 86 16.28 -15.71 10.03
N GLN A 87 15.32 -16.29 9.32
CA GLN A 87 15.56 -17.27 8.28
C GLN A 87 15.10 -16.72 6.94
N THR A 88 16.04 -16.47 6.01
CA THR A 88 15.74 -16.08 4.63
C THR A 88 15.82 -17.30 3.71
N SER A 89 15.43 -17.14 2.44
CA SER A 89 15.37 -18.26 1.48
C SER A 89 14.54 -19.44 1.99
N SER A 90 13.52 -19.15 2.81
CA SER A 90 12.74 -20.13 3.54
C SER A 90 11.27 -19.79 3.40
N GLU A 91 10.52 -20.70 2.80
CA GLU A 91 9.12 -20.54 2.46
C GLU A 91 8.27 -21.41 3.38
N VAL A 92 7.30 -20.81 4.06
CA VAL A 92 6.30 -21.58 4.81
C VAL A 92 5.35 -22.22 3.80
N THR A 93 5.25 -23.55 3.83
CA THR A 93 4.45 -24.31 2.86
C THR A 93 3.20 -24.92 3.45
N ASP A 94 3.15 -25.13 4.78
CA ASP A 94 2.01 -25.76 5.42
C ASP A 94 1.89 -25.44 6.91
N PHE A 95 0.68 -25.59 7.44
CA PHE A 95 0.35 -25.41 8.85
C PHE A 95 -0.49 -26.58 9.34
N LYS A 96 -0.19 -27.07 10.54
CA LYS A 96 -1.04 -28.03 11.24
C LYS A 96 -1.21 -27.57 12.69
N ARG A 97 -2.45 -27.52 13.16
CA ARG A 97 -2.74 -27.22 14.57
C ARG A 97 -2.43 -28.45 15.43
N ASN A 98 -1.65 -28.25 16.48
CA ASN A 98 -1.33 -29.26 17.49
C ASN A 98 -2.48 -29.38 18.52
N ALA A 99 -2.47 -30.45 19.31
CA ALA A 99 -3.51 -30.70 20.31
C ALA A 99 -3.59 -29.63 21.42
N ASP A 100 -2.47 -28.95 21.70
CA ASP A 100 -2.38 -27.85 22.66
C ASP A 100 -2.72 -26.47 22.04
N ASN A 101 -3.25 -26.47 20.81
CA ASN A 101 -3.51 -25.29 19.96
C ASN A 101 -2.28 -24.53 19.46
N SER A 102 -1.06 -25.00 19.73
CA SER A 102 0.13 -24.50 19.03
C SER A 102 0.12 -24.92 17.55
N TRP A 103 1.06 -24.40 16.77
CA TRP A 103 1.15 -24.57 15.34
C TRP A 103 2.42 -25.29 14.94
N HIS A 104 2.27 -26.43 14.28
CA HIS A 104 3.33 -27.08 13.55
C HIS A 104 3.44 -26.46 12.15
N VAL A 105 4.55 -25.79 11.88
CA VAL A 105 4.78 -25.01 10.65
C VAL A 105 5.81 -25.73 9.81
N THR A 106 5.44 -26.10 8.57
CA THR A 106 6.36 -26.71 7.60
C THR A 106 7.03 -25.62 6.77
N ILE A 107 8.36 -25.66 6.70
CA ILE A 107 9.19 -24.65 6.03
C ILE A 107 10.09 -25.37 5.03
N LYS A 108 10.13 -24.87 3.79
CA LYS A 108 11.01 -25.35 2.73
C LYS A 108 12.09 -24.33 2.40
N ASN A 109 13.34 -24.74 2.36
CA ASN A 109 14.41 -23.91 1.83
C ASN A 109 14.27 -23.82 0.30
N VAL A 110 14.18 -22.61 -0.25
CA VAL A 110 13.92 -22.40 -1.69
C VAL A 110 15.15 -22.70 -2.57
N GLN A 111 16.35 -22.76 -1.97
CA GLN A 111 17.59 -23.05 -2.68
C GLN A 111 17.93 -24.55 -2.66
N SER A 112 17.90 -25.19 -1.48
CA SER A 112 18.23 -26.62 -1.35
C SER A 112 17.03 -27.54 -1.57
N GLY A 113 15.81 -27.03 -1.40
CA GLY A 113 14.59 -27.84 -1.43
C GLY A 113 14.31 -28.63 -0.15
N GLU A 114 15.22 -28.59 0.83
CA GLU A 114 15.07 -29.29 2.11
C GLU A 114 13.90 -28.73 2.92
N ALA A 115 13.15 -29.63 3.56
CA ALA A 115 12.05 -29.30 4.43
C ALA A 115 12.47 -29.41 5.90
N GLN A 116 11.97 -28.49 6.72
CA GLN A 116 12.08 -28.52 8.17
C GLN A 116 10.75 -28.11 8.79
N THR A 117 10.63 -28.33 10.10
CA THR A 117 9.41 -28.01 10.84
C THR A 117 9.74 -27.27 12.12
N ILE A 118 8.89 -26.32 12.49
CA ILE A 118 8.96 -25.62 13.78
C ILE A 118 7.60 -25.65 14.47
N ASP A 119 7.59 -25.76 15.79
CA ASP A 119 6.38 -25.58 16.60
C ASP A 119 6.35 -24.16 17.17
N ALA A 120 5.22 -23.48 17.00
CA ALA A 120 5.02 -22.10 17.41
C ALA A 120 3.72 -21.93 18.20
N LYS A 121 3.78 -21.32 19.38
CA LYS A 121 2.58 -21.00 20.17
C LYS A 121 1.70 -19.93 19.49
N TYR A 122 2.35 -19.00 18.80
CA TYR A 122 1.70 -17.89 18.12
C TYR A 122 2.29 -17.70 16.73
N VAL A 123 1.42 -17.50 15.73
CA VAL A 123 1.82 -17.28 14.34
C VAL A 123 1.23 -15.96 13.84
N PHE A 124 2.06 -15.15 13.17
CA PHE A 124 1.64 -13.93 12.48
C PHE A 124 1.98 -14.03 10.99
N ILE A 125 0.97 -14.05 10.14
CA ILE A 125 1.09 -14.12 8.69
C ILE A 125 1.11 -12.69 8.12
N GLY A 126 2.32 -12.15 8.00
CA GLY A 126 2.61 -10.85 7.35
C GLY A 126 3.12 -10.98 5.91
N ALA A 127 2.63 -11.95 5.14
CA ALA A 127 3.24 -12.39 3.88
C ALA A 127 2.84 -11.58 2.62
N GLY A 128 2.38 -10.33 2.79
CA GLY A 128 1.92 -9.49 1.68
C GLY A 128 0.85 -10.21 0.84
N GLY A 129 1.02 -10.23 -0.49
CA GLY A 129 0.10 -10.94 -1.37
C GLY A 129 -0.01 -12.45 -1.07
N GLY A 130 1.02 -13.09 -0.50
CA GLY A 130 0.97 -14.51 -0.14
C GLY A 130 0.11 -14.82 1.10
N ALA A 131 -0.35 -13.81 1.84
CA ALA A 131 -1.03 -13.99 3.12
C ALA A 131 -2.34 -14.78 3.00
N LEU A 132 -3.15 -14.56 1.96
CA LEU A 132 -4.41 -15.27 1.78
C LEU A 132 -4.19 -16.79 1.61
N LYS A 133 -3.22 -17.16 0.78
CA LYS A 133 -2.86 -18.56 0.52
C LYS A 133 -2.38 -19.26 1.78
N LEU A 134 -1.52 -18.59 2.56
CA LEU A 134 -1.04 -19.12 3.84
C LEU A 134 -2.17 -19.23 4.87
N LEU A 135 -3.07 -18.24 4.92
CA LEU A 135 -4.24 -18.27 5.79
C LEU A 135 -5.15 -19.45 5.45
N GLN A 136 -5.45 -19.69 4.17
CA GLN A 136 -6.26 -20.84 3.75
C GLN A 136 -5.62 -22.19 4.14
N LYS A 137 -4.28 -22.29 4.09
CA LYS A 137 -3.54 -23.48 4.55
C LYS A 137 -3.64 -23.75 6.05
N THR A 138 -4.02 -22.77 6.86
CA THR A 138 -4.23 -22.99 8.31
C THR A 138 -5.46 -23.84 8.61
N GLY A 139 -6.42 -23.90 7.67
CA GLY A 139 -7.68 -24.62 7.85
C GLY A 139 -8.61 -24.02 8.92
N ILE A 140 -8.35 -22.80 9.41
CA ILE A 140 -9.26 -22.15 10.36
C ILE A 140 -10.55 -21.70 9.66
N PRO A 141 -11.72 -21.77 10.33
CA PRO A 141 -13.00 -21.37 9.73
C PRO A 141 -13.03 -19.92 9.25
N GLU A 142 -12.27 -19.02 9.89
CA GLU A 142 -12.21 -17.61 9.51
C GLU A 142 -11.63 -17.41 8.10
N ALA A 143 -10.77 -18.31 7.63
CA ALA A 143 -10.16 -18.26 6.31
C ALA A 143 -11.19 -18.44 5.18
N ASP A 144 -12.26 -19.21 5.40
CA ASP A 144 -13.33 -19.48 4.42
C ASP A 144 -14.14 -18.23 4.04
N ASN A 145 -14.04 -17.17 4.85
CA ASN A 145 -14.73 -15.91 4.59
C ASN A 145 -13.99 -15.01 3.59
N TYR A 146 -12.83 -15.43 3.09
CA TYR A 146 -11.98 -14.58 2.27
C TYR A 146 -11.63 -15.22 0.93
N ALA A 147 -11.74 -14.38 -0.10
CA ALA A 147 -11.18 -14.59 -1.42
C ALA A 147 -10.26 -13.42 -1.77
N GLY A 148 -9.57 -13.51 -2.90
CA GLY A 148 -8.89 -12.36 -3.44
C GLY A 148 -8.39 -12.60 -4.85
N PHE A 149 -8.11 -11.50 -5.53
CA PHE A 149 -7.48 -11.53 -6.84
C PHE A 149 -6.27 -10.59 -6.85
N PRO A 150 -5.18 -10.98 -7.51
CA PRO A 150 -3.99 -10.16 -7.63
C PRO A 150 -4.21 -9.04 -8.66
N VAL A 151 -3.68 -7.87 -8.33
CA VAL A 151 -3.61 -6.68 -9.17
C VAL A 151 -2.17 -6.21 -9.13
N GLY A 152 -1.55 -6.12 -10.30
CA GLY A 152 -0.20 -5.61 -10.45
C GLY A 152 -0.19 -4.10 -10.71
N GLY A 153 0.98 -3.52 -10.57
CA GLY A 153 1.26 -2.15 -11.00
C GLY A 153 2.51 -2.09 -11.85
N SER A 154 2.58 -1.07 -12.69
CA SER A 154 3.80 -0.69 -13.41
C SER A 154 3.98 0.82 -13.36
N PHE A 155 5.23 1.26 -13.52
CA PHE A 155 5.60 2.67 -13.53
C PHE A 155 6.51 2.94 -14.71
N LEU A 156 6.35 4.09 -15.37
CA LEU A 156 7.41 4.67 -16.16
C LEU A 156 8.48 5.22 -15.21
N MET A 157 9.74 4.96 -15.50
CA MET A 157 10.86 5.35 -14.65
C MET A 157 11.94 6.03 -15.48
N THR A 158 12.51 7.10 -14.96
CA THR A 158 13.73 7.71 -15.50
C THR A 158 14.80 7.88 -14.42
N GLU A 159 16.05 7.67 -14.83
CA GLU A 159 17.26 7.97 -14.06
C GLU A 159 18.04 9.14 -14.68
N ASN A 160 17.49 9.81 -15.70
CA ASN A 160 18.18 10.90 -16.40
C ASN A 160 18.49 12.05 -15.39
N PRO A 161 19.77 12.39 -15.15
CA PRO A 161 20.14 13.45 -14.21
C PRO A 161 19.51 14.81 -14.53
N ALA A 162 19.31 15.13 -15.80
CA ALA A 162 18.69 16.39 -16.22
C ALA A 162 17.23 16.50 -15.76
N VAL A 163 16.51 15.37 -15.66
CA VAL A 163 15.13 15.30 -15.18
C VAL A 163 15.11 15.19 -13.64
N THR A 164 15.86 14.24 -13.10
CA THR A 164 15.86 13.93 -11.65
C THR A 164 16.45 15.04 -10.78
N ALA A 165 17.32 15.90 -11.30
CA ALA A 165 17.84 17.06 -10.57
C ALA A 165 16.80 18.19 -10.43
N GLN A 166 15.87 18.30 -11.38
CA GLN A 166 14.84 19.34 -11.41
C GLN A 166 13.56 18.95 -10.67
N HIS A 167 13.36 17.66 -10.40
CA HIS A 167 12.15 17.13 -9.75
C HIS A 167 12.44 16.50 -8.40
N LEU A 168 12.08 17.20 -7.34
CA LEU A 168 12.26 16.75 -5.95
C LEU A 168 10.93 16.40 -5.27
N GLU A 169 9.82 16.59 -5.98
CA GLU A 169 8.48 16.53 -5.43
C GLU A 169 7.81 15.17 -5.64
N LYS A 170 6.80 14.89 -4.82
CA LYS A 170 5.77 13.90 -5.12
C LYS A 170 4.52 14.63 -5.57
N VAL A 171 4.11 14.41 -6.82
CA VAL A 171 3.02 15.15 -7.45
C VAL A 171 1.87 14.21 -7.75
N TYR A 172 0.84 14.30 -6.90
CA TYR A 172 -0.38 13.52 -7.05
C TYR A 172 -1.41 14.27 -7.89
N GLY A 173 -1.95 13.61 -8.91
CA GLY A 173 -3.08 14.13 -9.66
C GLY A 173 -4.42 13.93 -8.97
N GLN A 174 -5.48 14.15 -9.74
CA GLN A 174 -6.84 13.76 -9.37
C GLN A 174 -7.27 12.53 -10.17
N ALA A 175 -7.98 11.62 -9.50
CA ALA A 175 -8.57 10.44 -10.13
C ALA A 175 -9.53 10.86 -11.26
N SER A 176 -9.44 10.19 -12.41
CA SER A 176 -10.50 10.23 -13.42
C SER A 176 -11.81 9.68 -12.83
N VAL A 177 -12.95 10.12 -13.36
CA VAL A 177 -14.27 9.61 -12.94
C VAL A 177 -14.31 8.08 -13.10
N GLY A 178 -14.72 7.37 -12.04
CA GLY A 178 -14.79 5.91 -12.01
C GLY A 178 -13.47 5.19 -11.68
N ALA A 179 -12.33 5.90 -11.65
CA ALA A 179 -11.06 5.30 -11.22
C ALA A 179 -11.07 5.06 -9.69
N PRO A 180 -10.56 3.93 -9.19
CA PRO A 180 -10.42 3.71 -7.77
C PRO A 180 -9.49 4.77 -7.16
N PRO A 181 -9.77 5.29 -5.96
CA PRO A 181 -9.00 6.38 -5.36
C PRO A 181 -7.51 6.07 -5.15
N MET A 182 -7.10 4.79 -5.25
CA MET A 182 -5.72 4.34 -5.12
C MET A 182 -4.96 4.23 -6.46
N SER A 183 -5.61 4.47 -7.60
CA SER A 183 -5.05 4.24 -8.95
C SER A 183 -4.72 5.55 -9.68
N VAL A 184 -4.60 6.65 -8.94
CA VAL A 184 -4.33 7.96 -9.53
C VAL A 184 -2.87 8.06 -9.93
N PRO A 185 -2.57 8.35 -11.20
CA PRO A 185 -1.19 8.58 -11.62
C PRO A 185 -0.56 9.74 -10.86
N HIS A 186 0.71 9.58 -10.55
CA HIS A 186 1.50 10.55 -9.83
C HIS A 186 2.94 10.57 -10.35
N LEU A 187 3.55 11.75 -10.37
CA LEU A 187 4.94 11.97 -10.77
C LEU A 187 5.81 12.18 -9.53
N ASP A 188 6.63 11.19 -9.24
CA ASP A 188 7.19 10.99 -7.92
C ASP A 188 8.72 10.92 -7.96
N ALA A 189 9.37 11.86 -7.27
CA ALA A 189 10.75 11.72 -6.90
C ALA A 189 10.91 10.58 -5.86
N ARG A 190 11.95 9.78 -6.04
CA ARG A 190 12.34 8.69 -5.15
C ARG A 190 13.85 8.65 -4.99
N TYR A 191 14.29 8.22 -3.81
CA TYR A 191 15.69 7.94 -3.53
C TYR A 191 15.88 6.45 -3.25
N LEU A 192 16.42 5.74 -4.24
CA LEU A 192 16.61 4.29 -4.20
C LEU A 192 18.09 3.98 -4.29
N ASP A 193 18.63 3.33 -3.26
CA ASP A 193 20.01 2.83 -3.21
C ASP A 193 21.06 3.90 -3.61
N GLY A 194 20.90 5.11 -3.08
CA GLY A 194 21.79 6.26 -3.34
C GLY A 194 21.56 6.98 -4.67
N LYS A 195 20.59 6.55 -5.48
CA LYS A 195 20.23 7.17 -6.76
C LYS A 195 18.89 7.88 -6.69
N ARG A 196 18.81 9.05 -7.34
CA ARG A 196 17.54 9.73 -7.61
C ARG A 196 16.87 9.09 -8.82
N VAL A 197 15.59 8.78 -8.68
CA VAL A 197 14.76 8.30 -9.78
C VAL A 197 13.44 9.06 -9.77
N VAL A 198 12.86 9.26 -10.95
CA VAL A 198 11.49 9.78 -11.06
C VAL A 198 10.59 8.68 -11.61
N LEU A 199 9.47 8.44 -10.94
CA LEU A 199 8.47 7.45 -11.32
C LEU A 199 7.16 8.13 -11.72
N PHE A 200 6.54 7.63 -12.78
CA PHE A 200 5.19 8.01 -13.19
C PHE A 200 4.28 6.80 -13.30
N GLY A 201 3.10 6.89 -12.69
CA GLY A 201 2.13 5.79 -12.59
C GLY A 201 1.40 5.85 -11.25
N PRO A 202 0.78 4.75 -10.76
CA PRO A 202 0.82 3.41 -11.34
C PRO A 202 -0.08 3.26 -12.56
N PHE A 203 0.33 2.41 -13.50
CA PHE A 203 -0.56 1.80 -14.49
C PHE A 203 -0.92 0.39 -14.00
N ALA A 204 -2.21 0.08 -13.94
CA ALA A 204 -2.65 -1.23 -13.48
C ALA A 204 -2.20 -2.32 -14.47
N THR A 205 -1.73 -3.44 -13.93
CA THR A 205 -1.40 -4.63 -14.70
C THR A 205 -2.16 -5.83 -14.16
N PHE A 206 -2.38 -6.83 -15.01
CA PHE A 206 -2.98 -8.09 -14.60
C PHE A 206 -1.89 -9.16 -14.48
N SER A 207 -1.94 -9.92 -13.40
CA SER A 207 -1.13 -11.13 -13.20
C SER A 207 -2.02 -12.16 -12.53
N THR A 208 -1.71 -13.45 -12.64
CA THR A 208 -2.32 -14.48 -11.78
C THR A 208 -1.47 -14.79 -10.54
N LYS A 209 -0.28 -14.15 -10.43
CA LYS A 209 0.67 -14.35 -9.34
C LYS A 209 0.33 -13.46 -8.14
N PHE A 210 0.40 -14.03 -6.94
CA PHE A 210 0.16 -13.28 -5.70
C PHE A 210 1.44 -12.60 -5.18
N LEU A 211 2.61 -13.09 -5.60
CA LEU A 211 3.93 -12.54 -5.28
C LEU A 211 4.72 -12.23 -6.56
N LYS A 212 5.72 -11.34 -6.47
CA LYS A 212 6.59 -11.00 -7.62
C LYS A 212 7.25 -12.24 -8.25
N ASN A 213 7.71 -13.16 -7.40
CA ASN A 213 8.28 -14.45 -7.77
C ASN A 213 7.30 -15.62 -7.51
N GLY A 214 5.99 -15.36 -7.53
CA GLY A 214 4.94 -16.35 -7.27
C GLY A 214 4.58 -17.24 -8.45
N SER A 215 3.59 -18.10 -8.26
CA SER A 215 3.13 -19.08 -9.25
C SER A 215 2.00 -18.53 -10.11
N PHE A 216 2.00 -18.87 -11.40
CA PHE A 216 0.86 -18.54 -12.28
C PHE A 216 -0.43 -19.27 -11.89
N PHE A 217 -0.33 -20.33 -11.07
CA PHE A 217 -1.47 -21.05 -10.52
C PHE A 217 -1.97 -20.48 -9.19
N ASP A 218 -1.40 -19.37 -8.69
CA ASP A 218 -1.78 -18.84 -7.38
C ASP A 218 -3.27 -18.51 -7.31
N LEU A 219 -3.82 -17.78 -8.30
CA LEU A 219 -5.26 -17.48 -8.37
C LEU A 219 -6.13 -18.74 -8.30
N LEU A 220 -5.85 -19.72 -9.16
CA LEU A 220 -6.55 -21.02 -9.17
C LEU A 220 -6.45 -21.74 -7.81
N SER A 221 -5.27 -21.75 -7.20
CA SER A 221 -5.05 -22.43 -5.92
C SER A 221 -5.77 -21.77 -4.73
N THR A 222 -6.11 -20.48 -4.85
CA THR A 222 -6.84 -19.73 -3.83
C THR A 222 -8.35 -19.69 -4.07
N THR A 223 -8.82 -20.15 -5.24
CA THR A 223 -10.22 -20.30 -5.57
C THR A 223 -10.75 -21.60 -4.97
N THR A 224 -11.73 -21.50 -4.08
CA THR A 224 -12.38 -22.62 -3.38
C THR A 224 -13.88 -22.61 -3.67
N THR A 225 -14.56 -23.72 -3.46
CA THR A 225 -16.03 -23.80 -3.58
C THR A 225 -16.73 -22.77 -2.71
N ASN A 226 -16.15 -22.43 -1.55
CA ASN A 226 -16.69 -21.44 -0.61
C ASN A 226 -16.57 -20.00 -1.12
N ASN A 227 -15.68 -19.72 -2.07
CA ASN A 227 -15.35 -18.35 -2.48
C ASN A 227 -15.62 -18.00 -3.95
N VAL A 228 -15.97 -18.97 -4.80
CA VAL A 228 -16.38 -18.73 -6.20
C VAL A 228 -17.59 -17.81 -6.29
N LEU A 229 -18.64 -18.05 -5.50
CA LEU A 229 -19.84 -17.21 -5.50
C LEU A 229 -19.52 -15.76 -5.07
N PRO A 230 -18.84 -15.50 -3.95
CA PRO A 230 -18.36 -14.17 -3.59
C PRO A 230 -17.53 -13.47 -4.68
N MET A 231 -16.63 -14.20 -5.36
CA MET A 231 -15.81 -13.64 -6.44
C MET A 231 -16.66 -13.19 -7.64
N THR A 232 -17.64 -13.99 -8.04
CA THR A 232 -18.55 -13.65 -9.14
C THR A 232 -19.42 -12.44 -8.82
N HIS A 233 -19.97 -12.36 -7.60
CA HIS A 233 -20.75 -11.20 -7.16
C HIS A 233 -19.94 -9.90 -7.20
N VAL A 234 -18.69 -9.92 -6.72
CA VAL A 234 -17.82 -8.74 -6.79
C VAL A 234 -17.56 -8.30 -8.23
N GLY A 235 -17.38 -9.24 -9.17
CA GLY A 235 -17.20 -8.93 -10.58
C GLY A 235 -18.39 -8.18 -11.20
N LEU A 236 -19.61 -8.53 -10.79
CA LEU A 236 -20.84 -7.86 -11.22
C LEU A 236 -21.04 -6.50 -10.53
N ASP A 237 -20.88 -6.47 -9.20
CA ASP A 237 -21.15 -5.29 -8.38
C ASP A 237 -20.08 -4.20 -8.53
N ASN A 238 -18.89 -4.54 -9.04
CA ASN A 238 -17.76 -3.62 -9.22
C ASN A 238 -17.37 -3.49 -10.69
N PHE A 239 -18.36 -3.47 -11.58
CA PHE A 239 -18.16 -3.43 -13.03
C PHE A 239 -17.28 -2.25 -13.48
N ASP A 240 -17.42 -1.06 -12.88
CA ASP A 240 -16.59 0.11 -13.20
C ASP A 240 -15.11 -0.13 -12.88
N LEU A 241 -14.81 -0.76 -11.74
CA LEU A 241 -13.45 -1.14 -11.37
C LEU A 241 -12.90 -2.17 -12.36
N VAL A 242 -13.67 -3.20 -12.72
CA VAL A 242 -13.25 -4.22 -13.68
C VAL A 242 -12.96 -3.59 -15.05
N LYS A 243 -13.88 -2.75 -15.54
CA LYS A 243 -13.72 -2.01 -16.79
C LYS A 243 -12.48 -1.12 -16.77
N TYR A 244 -12.23 -0.42 -15.66
CA TYR A 244 -11.02 0.37 -15.46
C TYR A 244 -9.75 -0.49 -15.50
N LEU A 245 -9.72 -1.62 -14.78
CA LEU A 245 -8.56 -2.51 -14.78
C LEU A 245 -8.28 -3.07 -16.18
N VAL A 246 -9.31 -3.46 -16.92
CA VAL A 246 -9.19 -3.92 -18.32
C VAL A 246 -8.63 -2.81 -19.20
N SER A 247 -9.14 -1.57 -19.10
CA SER A 247 -8.64 -0.46 -19.91
C SER A 247 -7.18 -0.14 -19.63
N GLN A 248 -6.75 -0.22 -18.36
CA GLN A 248 -5.36 -0.02 -17.97
C GLN A 248 -4.43 -1.10 -18.53
N VAL A 249 -4.86 -2.36 -18.54
CA VAL A 249 -4.10 -3.48 -19.12
C VAL A 249 -3.94 -3.32 -20.64
N MET A 250 -4.94 -2.73 -21.30
CA MET A 250 -4.93 -2.50 -22.75
C MET A 250 -4.09 -1.29 -23.19
N LEU A 251 -3.55 -0.48 -22.26
CA LEU A 251 -2.72 0.67 -22.62
C LEU A 251 -1.45 0.22 -23.37
N SER A 252 -1.16 0.89 -24.48
CA SER A 252 0.12 0.80 -25.17
C SER A 252 1.20 1.62 -24.47
N ASP A 253 2.46 1.45 -24.88
CA ASP A 253 3.55 2.29 -24.38
C ASP A 253 3.39 3.77 -24.78
N ASP A 254 2.76 4.04 -25.93
CA ASP A 254 2.42 5.39 -26.36
C ASP A 254 1.33 6.00 -25.49
N ASP A 255 0.31 5.24 -25.09
CA ASP A 255 -0.75 5.73 -24.20
C ASP A 255 -0.19 6.06 -22.81
N ARG A 256 0.66 5.18 -22.26
CA ARG A 256 1.34 5.42 -20.97
C ARG A 256 2.20 6.68 -21.02
N PHE A 257 2.92 6.87 -22.12
CA PHE A 257 3.76 8.04 -22.32
C PHE A 257 2.92 9.32 -22.54
N ALA A 258 1.81 9.24 -23.26
CA ALA A 258 0.87 10.35 -23.41
C ALA A 258 0.32 10.80 -22.05
N ALA A 259 -0.05 9.86 -21.17
CA ALA A 259 -0.46 10.17 -19.80
C ALA A 259 0.65 10.85 -18.99
N LEU A 260 1.92 10.45 -19.15
CA LEU A 260 3.05 11.15 -18.54
C LEU A 260 3.14 12.59 -19.03
N LYS A 261 2.94 12.84 -20.33
CA LYS A 261 3.00 14.19 -20.91
C LYS A 261 1.95 15.15 -20.36
N GLU A 262 0.84 14.65 -19.84
CA GLU A 262 -0.14 15.50 -19.13
C GLU A 262 0.46 16.10 -17.85
N TYR A 263 1.38 15.39 -17.20
CA TYR A 263 2.08 15.85 -16.00
C TYR A 263 3.40 16.53 -16.33
N TYR A 264 4.17 16.02 -17.28
CA TYR A 264 5.47 16.55 -17.70
C TYR A 264 5.46 16.82 -19.22
N PRO A 265 5.03 18.02 -19.66
CA PRO A 265 4.81 18.34 -21.08
C PRO A 265 6.02 18.08 -21.99
N ASP A 266 7.22 18.40 -21.49
CA ASP A 266 8.49 18.28 -22.21
C ASP A 266 9.14 16.89 -22.06
N ALA A 267 8.43 15.90 -21.52
CA ALA A 267 8.94 14.54 -21.43
C ALA A 267 9.33 14.01 -22.83
N ARG A 268 10.46 13.30 -22.90
CA ARG A 268 10.97 12.64 -24.11
C ARG A 268 10.94 11.14 -23.93
N LYS A 269 10.37 10.39 -24.87
CA LYS A 269 10.04 8.98 -24.68
C LYS A 269 11.26 8.11 -24.37
N GLU A 270 12.38 8.41 -25.01
CA GLU A 270 13.68 7.74 -24.84
C GLU A 270 14.26 7.82 -23.43
N ASP A 271 13.82 8.79 -22.61
CA ASP A 271 14.29 8.94 -21.23
C ASP A 271 13.57 8.00 -20.24
N TRP A 272 12.51 7.31 -20.66
CA TRP A 272 11.61 6.55 -19.78
C TRP A 272 11.55 5.08 -20.14
N LYS A 273 11.65 4.24 -19.11
CA LYS A 273 11.47 2.78 -19.20
C LYS A 273 10.31 2.32 -18.34
N LEU A 274 9.52 1.36 -18.83
CA LEU A 274 8.48 0.72 -18.03
C LEU A 274 9.11 -0.28 -17.06
N ILE A 275 8.81 -0.14 -15.77
CA ILE A 275 9.20 -1.07 -14.71
C ILE A 275 7.97 -1.72 -14.10
N GLN A 276 8.09 -3.00 -13.73
CA GLN A 276 7.04 -3.73 -13.02
C GLN A 276 7.18 -3.50 -11.51
N ALA A 277 6.09 -3.10 -10.87
CA ALA A 277 5.98 -2.97 -9.41
C ALA A 277 5.54 -4.29 -8.76
N GLY A 278 5.33 -4.24 -7.43
CA GLY A 278 4.84 -5.37 -6.66
C GLY A 278 3.40 -5.76 -7.04
N GLN A 279 3.03 -6.98 -6.66
CA GLN A 279 1.67 -7.49 -6.76
C GLN A 279 0.91 -7.15 -5.47
N ARG A 280 -0.34 -6.73 -5.61
CA ARG A 280 -1.26 -6.48 -4.50
C ARG A 280 -2.47 -7.40 -4.64
N VAL A 281 -2.89 -8.04 -3.55
CA VAL A 281 -4.13 -8.82 -3.55
C VAL A 281 -5.28 -7.93 -3.12
N GLN A 282 -6.31 -7.85 -3.95
CA GLN A 282 -7.59 -7.25 -3.58
C GLN A 282 -8.43 -8.29 -2.87
N ILE A 283 -8.84 -8.00 -1.64
CA ILE A 283 -9.54 -8.96 -0.80
C ILE A 283 -11.03 -8.84 -1.00
N ILE A 284 -11.67 -9.98 -1.10
CA ILE A 284 -13.11 -10.13 -1.14
C ILE A 284 -13.50 -10.81 0.16
N LYS A 285 -14.34 -10.14 0.95
CA LYS A 285 -14.90 -10.72 2.16
C LYS A 285 -16.31 -11.21 1.87
N LYS A 286 -16.62 -12.43 2.29
CA LYS A 286 -17.97 -12.97 2.26
C LYS A 286 -18.90 -12.12 3.12
N ASP A 287 -20.08 -11.83 2.59
CA ASP A 287 -21.13 -11.07 3.25
C ASP A 287 -22.44 -11.84 3.14
N ALA A 288 -23.23 -11.86 4.21
CA ALA A 288 -24.44 -12.68 4.28
C ALA A 288 -25.55 -12.16 3.34
N GLU A 289 -25.60 -10.85 3.08
CA GLU A 289 -26.62 -10.22 2.26
C GLU A 289 -26.14 -9.99 0.83
N LYS A 290 -24.88 -9.53 0.69
CA LYS A 290 -24.30 -9.12 -0.59
C LYS A 290 -23.52 -10.23 -1.29
N GLY A 291 -23.34 -11.38 -0.63
CA GLY A 291 -22.51 -12.48 -1.11
C GLY A 291 -21.01 -12.19 -0.96
N GLY A 292 -20.47 -11.23 -1.71
CA GLY A 292 -19.06 -10.84 -1.68
C GLY A 292 -18.87 -9.32 -1.70
N VAL A 293 -18.02 -8.80 -0.82
CA VAL A 293 -17.73 -7.37 -0.72
C VAL A 293 -16.23 -7.13 -0.87
N LEU A 294 -15.87 -6.27 -1.82
CA LEU A 294 -14.49 -5.84 -2.03
C LEU A 294 -14.00 -5.00 -0.84
N LYS A 295 -12.84 -5.36 -0.29
CA LYS A 295 -12.16 -4.63 0.79
C LYS A 295 -10.96 -3.89 0.23
N LEU A 296 -11.04 -2.56 0.27
CA LEU A 296 -9.99 -1.68 -0.26
C LEU A 296 -8.84 -1.43 0.73
N GLY A 297 -9.01 -1.82 2.01
CA GLY A 297 -8.04 -1.62 3.09
C GLY A 297 -7.28 -2.89 3.49
N THR A 298 -6.60 -2.81 4.63
CA THR A 298 -6.00 -3.97 5.30
C THR A 298 -7.06 -4.65 6.17
N GLU A 299 -7.25 -5.95 6.01
CA GLU A 299 -8.09 -6.76 6.89
C GLU A 299 -7.20 -7.54 7.87
N VAL A 300 -7.54 -7.48 9.15
CA VAL A 300 -6.91 -8.30 10.19
C VAL A 300 -7.81 -9.51 10.43
N VAL A 301 -7.25 -10.70 10.25
CA VAL A 301 -7.92 -11.96 10.58
C VAL A 301 -7.23 -12.57 11.80
N VAL A 302 -8.00 -12.98 12.79
CA VAL A 302 -7.53 -13.62 14.03
C VAL A 302 -8.39 -14.86 14.26
N ASP A 303 -7.77 -15.99 14.54
CA ASP A 303 -8.50 -17.21 14.88
C ASP A 303 -9.19 -17.10 16.24
N GLN A 304 -10.25 -17.87 16.43
CA GLN A 304 -10.99 -17.93 17.70
C GLN A 304 -10.08 -18.22 18.91
N GLN A 305 -9.06 -19.06 18.75
CA GLN A 305 -8.11 -19.43 19.82
C GLN A 305 -7.06 -18.34 20.08
N LYS A 306 -6.95 -17.32 19.23
CA LYS A 306 -5.98 -16.21 19.32
C LYS A 306 -4.53 -16.69 19.31
N THR A 307 -4.26 -17.70 18.50
CA THR A 307 -2.96 -18.32 18.29
C THR A 307 -2.41 -18.08 16.89
N ILE A 308 -3.24 -17.64 15.94
CA ILE A 308 -2.79 -17.23 14.60
C ILE A 308 -3.51 -15.95 14.15
N SER A 309 -2.78 -15.10 13.46
CA SER A 309 -3.34 -13.91 12.82
C SER A 309 -2.74 -13.69 11.44
N ALA A 310 -3.49 -13.04 10.55
CA ALA A 310 -3.05 -12.70 9.20
C ALA A 310 -3.44 -11.26 8.82
N LEU A 311 -2.55 -10.60 8.08
CA LEU A 311 -2.85 -9.33 7.42
C LEU A 311 -3.16 -9.58 5.95
N LEU A 312 -4.39 -9.30 5.55
CA LEU A 312 -4.85 -9.44 4.18
C LEU A 312 -5.03 -8.07 3.52
N GLY A 313 -4.90 -8.01 2.20
CA GLY A 313 -5.29 -6.84 1.40
C GLY A 313 -4.20 -5.80 1.26
N ALA A 314 -4.58 -4.52 1.43
CA ALA A 314 -3.65 -3.41 1.28
C ALA A 314 -2.48 -3.57 2.26
N SER A 315 -1.23 -3.51 1.77
CA SER A 315 -0.08 -3.42 2.68
C SER A 315 -0.19 -2.13 3.49
N PRO A 316 -0.10 -2.19 4.83
CA PRO A 316 -0.15 -0.99 5.65
C PRO A 316 0.96 0.00 5.25
N GLY A 317 0.56 1.23 4.93
CA GLY A 317 1.49 2.33 4.70
C GLY A 317 2.00 2.93 6.02
N ALA A 318 2.85 3.95 5.95
CA ALA A 318 3.44 4.57 7.14
C ALA A 318 2.39 5.01 8.18
N SER A 319 1.25 5.56 7.74
CA SER A 319 0.19 6.06 8.61
C SER A 319 -0.70 4.96 9.19
N THR A 320 -0.69 3.75 8.64
CA THR A 320 -1.61 2.67 9.06
C THR A 320 -0.89 1.48 9.71
N ALA A 321 0.42 1.29 9.48
CA ALA A 321 1.17 0.17 10.02
C ALA A 321 1.16 0.08 11.56
N ALA A 322 1.42 1.20 12.24
CA ALA A 322 1.41 1.27 13.70
C ALA A 322 0.03 0.97 14.31
N PRO A 323 -1.07 1.66 13.94
CA PRO A 323 -2.38 1.37 14.52
C PRO A 323 -2.89 -0.04 14.16
N ILE A 324 -2.57 -0.56 12.97
CA ILE A 324 -2.94 -1.95 12.61
C ILE A 324 -2.18 -2.95 13.48
N THR A 325 -0.88 -2.76 13.70
CA THR A 325 -0.10 -3.63 14.59
C THR A 325 -0.64 -3.62 16.02
N LEU A 326 -1.00 -2.44 16.55
CA LEU A 326 -1.64 -2.34 17.86
C LEU A 326 -3.00 -3.05 17.90
N ASN A 327 -3.78 -2.98 16.81
CA ASN A 327 -5.05 -3.71 16.70
C ASN A 327 -4.83 -5.23 16.66
N VAL A 328 -3.80 -5.73 15.97
CA VAL A 328 -3.42 -7.16 15.98
C VAL A 328 -3.10 -7.60 17.41
N LEU A 329 -2.26 -6.85 18.12
CA LEU A 329 -1.90 -7.15 19.51
C LEU A 329 -3.14 -7.15 20.43
N LYS A 330 -4.04 -6.18 20.26
CA LYS A 330 -5.29 -6.09 21.03
C LYS A 330 -6.20 -7.29 20.81
N GLN A 331 -6.32 -7.77 19.59
CA GLN A 331 -7.20 -8.91 19.26
C GLN A 331 -6.59 -10.25 19.68
N MET A 332 -5.28 -10.43 19.49
CA MET A 332 -4.54 -11.66 19.84
C MET A 332 -4.33 -11.80 21.35
N PHE A 333 -3.99 -10.71 22.04
CA PHE A 333 -3.56 -10.72 23.43
C PHE A 333 -4.40 -9.76 24.28
N PRO A 334 -5.73 -9.91 24.35
CA PRO A 334 -6.60 -8.90 24.98
C PRO A 334 -6.31 -8.72 26.47
N GLN A 335 -5.94 -9.78 27.19
CA GLN A 335 -5.62 -9.69 28.62
C GLN A 335 -4.33 -8.90 28.83
N GLN A 336 -3.27 -9.24 28.09
CA GLN A 336 -1.98 -8.57 28.16
C GLN A 336 -2.10 -7.12 27.67
N PHE A 337 -2.81 -6.89 26.57
CA PHE A 337 -3.02 -5.55 26.01
C PHE A 337 -3.67 -4.60 27.02
N ASN A 338 -4.61 -5.08 27.83
CA ASN A 338 -5.27 -4.28 28.85
C ASN A 338 -4.50 -4.24 30.20
N SER A 339 -3.37 -4.94 30.31
CA SER A 339 -2.56 -4.93 31.52
C SER A 339 -1.86 -3.58 31.73
N PRO A 340 -1.63 -3.15 32.98
CA PRO A 340 -0.87 -1.94 33.26
C PRO A 340 0.53 -1.93 32.63
N GLU A 341 1.18 -3.09 32.56
CA GLU A 341 2.52 -3.25 32.00
C GLU A 341 2.54 -2.91 30.51
N TRP A 342 1.68 -3.54 29.70
CA TRP A 342 1.62 -3.25 28.27
C TRP A 342 1.09 -1.86 27.99
N GLN A 343 0.11 -1.37 28.75
CA GLN A 343 -0.36 0.01 28.60
C GLN A 343 0.75 1.02 28.84
N SER A 344 1.57 0.83 29.89
CA SER A 344 2.76 1.65 30.14
C SER A 344 3.74 1.60 28.96
N ARG A 345 4.03 0.40 28.45
CA ARG A 345 4.95 0.22 27.31
C ARG A 345 4.42 0.84 26.02
N ILE A 346 3.13 0.71 25.74
CA ILE A 346 2.48 1.30 24.57
C ILE A 346 2.59 2.82 24.62
N HIS A 347 2.28 3.46 25.76
CA HIS A 347 2.41 4.91 25.90
C HIS A 347 3.86 5.40 25.89
N ALA A 348 4.82 4.58 26.33
CA ALA A 348 6.24 4.92 26.19
C ALA A 348 6.70 4.94 24.72
N ILE A 349 6.14 4.09 23.86
CA ILE A 349 6.48 4.04 22.42
C ILE A 349 5.63 5.02 21.61
N VAL A 350 4.35 5.15 21.94
CA VAL A 350 3.36 6.00 21.27
C VAL A 350 2.68 6.87 22.33
N PRO A 351 3.29 8.00 22.75
CA PRO A 351 2.77 8.85 23.81
C PRO A 351 1.34 9.38 23.57
N SER A 352 0.96 9.55 22.30
CA SER A 352 -0.37 10.03 21.91
C SER A 352 -1.40 8.91 21.74
N TYR A 353 -1.09 7.66 22.12
CA TYR A 353 -2.03 6.56 21.97
C TYR A 353 -3.35 6.84 22.71
N GLY A 354 -4.48 6.57 22.05
CA GLY A 354 -5.81 6.87 22.59
C GLY A 354 -6.24 8.34 22.53
N GLN A 355 -5.38 9.26 22.07
CA GLN A 355 -5.68 10.68 22.01
C GLN A 355 -6.01 11.17 20.59
N LYS A 356 -6.93 12.13 20.48
CA LYS A 356 -7.24 12.80 19.21
C LYS A 356 -6.19 13.88 18.93
N LEU A 357 -5.47 13.75 17.82
CA LEU A 357 -4.45 14.72 17.41
C LEU A 357 -5.05 16.00 16.83
N ASN A 358 -6.11 15.89 16.02
CA ASN A 358 -6.75 17.08 15.45
C ASN A 358 -7.39 17.93 16.55
N GLY A 359 -7.03 19.22 16.59
CA GLY A 359 -7.41 20.16 17.65
C GLY A 359 -6.47 20.17 18.86
N ASN A 360 -5.45 19.31 18.89
CA ASN A 360 -4.44 19.29 19.94
C ASN A 360 -3.07 19.72 19.40
N VAL A 361 -2.82 21.02 19.44
CA VAL A 361 -1.58 21.64 18.92
C VAL A 361 -0.35 21.14 19.66
N ALA A 362 -0.43 20.88 20.98
CA ALA A 362 0.69 20.39 21.78
C ALA A 362 1.13 18.98 21.38
N LEU A 363 0.21 18.15 20.88
CA LEU A 363 0.49 16.79 20.38
C LEU A 363 0.70 16.73 18.87
N THR A 364 0.56 17.85 18.17
CA THR A 364 0.81 17.97 16.74
C THR A 364 2.15 18.65 16.56
N PRO A 365 3.29 17.92 16.51
CA PRO A 365 4.55 18.53 16.12
C PRO A 365 4.37 19.27 14.79
N ALA A 366 5.00 20.45 14.69
CA ALA A 366 5.04 21.20 13.45
C ALA A 366 5.61 20.30 12.34
N GLY A 367 4.75 19.77 11.47
CA GLY A 367 5.17 18.96 10.31
C GLY A 367 4.63 17.54 10.18
N LEU A 368 3.57 17.15 10.89
CA LEU A 368 2.83 15.89 10.58
C LEU A 368 1.75 16.05 9.47
N GLY A 369 1.83 17.10 8.67
CA GLY A 369 0.85 17.43 7.61
C GLY A 369 1.07 16.70 6.29
#